data_AF-A0A923YYP2-F1
#
_entry.id   AF-A0A923YYP2-F1
#
_cell.length_a   1.000
_cell.length_b   1.000
_cell.length_c   1.000
_cell.angle_alpha   90.00
_cell.angle_beta   90.00
_cell.angle_gamma   90.00
#
_symmetry.space_group_name_H-M   'P 1'
#
loop_
_entity.id
_entity.type
_entity.pdbx_description
1 polymer ?
#
loop_
_entity_poly.entity_id
_entity_poly.type
_entity_poly.pdbx_seq_one_letter_code
_entity_poly.pdbx_strand_id
1 'polypeptide(L)'
;TGLIVSQFNKFKVGSKNVNGSNTQGENIADLGGVVMGFEAFKKTAQYKNKVIISKLTPEQRYFLSYSYAWMVNNTKEALSQQVMTDVHAPAQYRINGPLANNEDFFKAFNIKEGSQMRQSKKDRVVIW
;
A
#
# COMPACT_ATOMS: atom_id res chain seq x y z
N THR A 1 15.52 4.57 -4.11
CA THR A 1 15.23 3.50 -3.13
C THR A 1 15.32 3.96 -1.67
N GLY A 2 16.18 4.90 -1.29
CA GLY A 2 16.29 5.35 0.13
C GLY A 2 14.96 5.74 0.81
N LEU A 3 14.07 6.46 0.12
CA LEU A 3 12.77 6.86 0.69
C LEU A 3 11.87 5.67 1.09
N ILE A 4 11.82 4.60 0.28
CA ILE A 4 10.98 3.44 0.61
C ILE A 4 11.56 2.66 1.79
N VAL A 5 12.88 2.54 1.87
CA VAL A 5 13.56 1.96 3.04
C VAL A 5 13.24 2.77 4.30
N SER A 6 13.39 4.10 4.25
CA SER A 6 13.09 4.99 5.37
C SER A 6 11.62 4.97 5.77
N GLN A 7 10.69 4.81 4.83
CA GLN A 7 9.27 4.65 5.12
C GLN A 7 9.03 3.36 5.90
N PHE A 8 9.48 2.22 5.39
CA PHE A 8 9.17 0.92 5.98
C PHE A 8 9.88 0.69 7.31
N ASN A 9 11.06 1.29 7.53
CA ASN A 9 11.72 1.30 8.84
C ASN A 9 10.88 1.94 9.97
N LYS A 10 9.87 2.76 9.65
CA LYS A 10 8.97 3.37 10.65
C LYS A 10 7.86 2.42 11.12
N PHE A 11 7.59 1.35 10.39
CA PHE A 11 6.52 0.39 10.69
C PHE A 11 6.92 -0.58 11.80
N LYS A 12 5.97 -0.93 12.67
CA LYS A 12 6.21 -1.69 13.90
C LYS A 12 5.28 -2.88 14.07
N VAL A 13 5.84 -4.00 14.51
CA VAL A 13 5.11 -5.18 14.97
C VAL A 13 5.55 -5.47 16.40
N GLY A 14 4.68 -5.19 17.36
CA GLY A 14 5.05 -5.21 18.77
C GLY A 14 6.20 -4.22 19.05
N SER A 15 7.31 -4.73 19.57
CA SER A 15 8.53 -3.94 19.84
C SER A 15 9.53 -3.90 18.68
N LYS A 16 9.27 -4.63 17.59
CA LYS A 16 10.20 -4.72 16.44
C LYS A 16 9.79 -3.78 15.31
N ASN A 17 10.77 -3.26 14.60
CA ASN A 17 10.56 -2.51 13.37
C ASN A 17 10.69 -3.42 12.15
N VAL A 18 9.92 -3.14 11.10
CA VAL A 18 10.14 -3.77 9.79
C VAL A 18 11.51 -3.36 9.26
N ASN A 19 12.28 -4.31 8.74
CA ASN A 19 13.56 -4.02 8.07
C ASN A 19 13.29 -3.56 6.63
N GLY A 20 13.22 -2.25 6.44
CA GLY A 20 12.97 -1.62 5.14
C GLY A 20 14.03 -1.97 4.09
N SER A 21 15.29 -2.18 4.50
CA SER A 21 16.37 -2.57 3.59
C SER A 21 16.19 -4.01 3.08
N ASN A 22 15.78 -4.93 3.96
CA ASN A 22 15.52 -6.32 3.60
C ASN A 22 14.26 -6.45 2.72
N THR A 23 13.24 -5.65 3.00
CA THR A 23 11.93 -5.74 2.33
C THR A 23 11.80 -4.87 1.09
N GLN A 24 12.82 -4.04 0.75
CA GLN A 24 12.67 -3.01 -0.28
C GLN A 24 12.29 -3.55 -1.67
N GLY A 25 12.77 -4.74 -2.05
CA GLY A 25 12.44 -5.33 -3.37
C GLY A 25 10.94 -5.56 -3.50
N GLU A 26 10.35 -6.23 -2.51
CA GLU A 26 8.92 -6.53 -2.45
C GLU A 26 8.07 -5.27 -2.23
N ASN A 27 8.54 -4.32 -1.42
CA ASN A 27 7.82 -3.06 -1.21
C ASN A 27 7.74 -2.22 -2.50
N ILE A 28 8.81 -2.24 -3.31
CA ILE A 28 8.85 -1.60 -4.63
C ILE A 28 7.91 -2.32 -5.60
N ALA A 29 7.92 -3.67 -5.57
CA ALA A 29 7.03 -4.49 -6.39
C ALA A 29 5.55 -4.22 -6.06
N ASP A 30 5.18 -4.14 -4.78
CA ASP A 30 3.80 -3.83 -4.35
C ASP A 30 3.36 -2.45 -4.83
N LEU A 31 4.23 -1.44 -4.66
CA LEU A 31 3.96 -0.07 -5.12
C LEU A 31 3.80 -0.01 -6.64
N GLY A 32 4.71 -0.65 -7.38
CA GLY A 32 4.61 -0.74 -8.84
C GLY A 32 3.35 -1.46 -9.29
N GLY A 33 3.03 -2.59 -8.65
CA GLY A 33 1.89 -3.43 -8.99
C GLY A 33 0.55 -2.72 -8.81
N VAL A 34 0.35 -2.03 -7.68
CA VAL A 34 -0.91 -1.30 -7.43
C VAL A 34 -1.05 -0.08 -8.34
N VAL A 35 0.05 0.62 -8.67
CA VAL A 35 0.03 1.77 -9.59
C VAL A 35 -0.26 1.31 -11.02
N MET A 36 0.53 0.37 -11.54
CA MET A 36 0.35 -0.14 -12.91
C MET A 36 -0.98 -0.85 -13.08
N GLY A 37 -1.42 -1.62 -12.08
CA GLY A 37 -2.72 -2.26 -12.09
C GLY A 37 -3.87 -1.25 -12.13
N PHE A 38 -3.74 -0.10 -11.45
CA PHE A 38 -4.75 0.95 -11.51
C PHE A 38 -4.74 1.66 -12.87
N GLU A 39 -3.57 1.94 -13.44
CA GLU A 39 -3.44 2.48 -14.80
C GLU A 39 -4.04 1.55 -15.87
N ALA A 40 -3.86 0.25 -15.73
CA ALA A 40 -4.53 -0.74 -16.58
C ALA A 40 -6.04 -0.73 -16.35
N PHE A 41 -6.49 -0.69 -15.09
CA PHE A 41 -7.92 -0.63 -14.74
C PHE A 41 -8.61 0.58 -15.37
N LYS A 42 -7.96 1.75 -15.40
CA LYS A 42 -8.47 2.97 -16.06
C LYS A 42 -8.87 2.78 -17.52
N LYS A 43 -8.25 1.82 -18.23
CA LYS A 43 -8.51 1.54 -19.65
C LYS A 43 -9.75 0.68 -19.88
N THR A 44 -10.23 -0.02 -18.85
CA THR A 44 -11.35 -0.97 -18.92
C THR A 44 -12.71 -0.27 -19.01
N ALA A 45 -13.73 -0.99 -19.49
CA ALA A 45 -15.11 -0.49 -19.48
C ALA A 45 -15.63 -0.27 -18.05
N GLN A 46 -15.21 -1.13 -17.11
CA GLN A 46 -15.61 -1.07 -15.70
C GLN A 46 -15.21 0.26 -15.05
N TYR A 47 -14.02 0.80 -15.37
CA TYR A 47 -13.62 2.13 -14.91
C TYR A 47 -14.37 3.25 -15.65
N LYS A 48 -14.48 3.14 -16.98
CA LYS A 48 -15.06 4.19 -17.83
C LYS A 48 -16.56 4.40 -17.61
N ASN A 49 -17.30 3.33 -17.30
CA ASN A 49 -18.74 3.40 -17.08
C ASN A 49 -19.13 4.08 -15.77
N LYS A 50 -18.18 4.33 -14.85
CA LYS A 50 -18.38 5.04 -13.57
C LYS A 50 -19.53 4.51 -12.70
N VAL A 51 -19.90 3.24 -12.88
CA VAL A 51 -20.98 2.60 -12.12
C VAL A 51 -20.62 2.55 -10.63
N ILE A 52 -21.50 3.11 -9.80
CA ILE A 52 -21.42 3.02 -8.35
C ILE A 52 -22.05 1.70 -7.93
N ILE A 53 -21.32 0.90 -7.15
CA ILE A 53 -21.76 -0.39 -6.62
C ILE A 53 -21.54 -0.34 -5.11
N SER A 54 -22.58 -0.67 -4.33
CA SER A 54 -22.51 -0.63 -2.86
C SER A 54 -22.01 0.71 -2.31
N LYS A 55 -22.45 1.83 -2.93
CA LYS A 55 -22.04 3.21 -2.60
C LYS A 55 -20.56 3.53 -2.82
N LEU A 56 -19.83 2.69 -3.56
CA LEU A 56 -18.40 2.87 -3.85
C LEU A 56 -18.18 3.17 -5.34
N THR A 57 -17.30 4.11 -5.66
CA THR A 57 -16.86 4.35 -7.03
C THR A 57 -15.97 3.21 -7.54
N PRO A 58 -15.77 3.05 -8.86
CA PRO A 58 -14.83 2.06 -9.39
C PRO A 58 -13.42 2.18 -8.80
N GLU A 59 -12.94 3.41 -8.55
CA GLU A 59 -11.64 3.68 -7.94
C GLU A 59 -11.56 3.18 -6.51
N GLN A 60 -12.56 3.49 -5.69
CA GLN A 60 -12.62 3.01 -4.31
C GLN A 60 -12.66 1.47 -4.27
N ARG A 61 -13.42 0.85 -5.17
CA ARG A 61 -13.49 -0.62 -5.26
C ARG A 61 -12.16 -1.24 -5.67
N TYR A 62 -11.40 -0.62 -6.56
CA TYR A 62 -10.07 -1.12 -6.94
C TYR A 62 -9.14 -1.21 -5.71
N PHE A 63 -9.02 -0.12 -4.94
CA PHE A 63 -8.14 -0.09 -3.77
C PHE A 63 -8.64 -0.98 -2.63
N LEU A 64 -9.96 -1.13 -2.47
CA LEU A 64 -10.54 -2.11 -1.54
C LEU A 64 -10.23 -3.54 -1.98
N SER A 65 -10.35 -3.86 -3.27
CA SER A 65 -10.00 -5.19 -3.80
C SER A 65 -8.52 -5.50 -3.60
N TYR A 66 -7.64 -4.52 -3.83
CA TYR A 66 -6.21 -4.65 -3.54
C TYR A 66 -5.97 -4.94 -2.04
N SER A 67 -6.67 -4.23 -1.15
CA SER A 67 -6.57 -4.45 0.30
C SER A 67 -7.12 -5.82 0.72
N TYR A 68 -8.20 -6.28 0.08
CA TYR A 68 -8.80 -7.58 0.35
C TYR A 68 -7.91 -8.77 0.01
N ALA A 69 -7.02 -8.64 -0.97
CA ALA A 69 -6.02 -9.67 -1.28
C ALA A 69 -5.03 -9.93 -0.12
N TRP A 70 -4.92 -8.98 0.83
CA TRP A 70 -4.00 -9.04 1.96
C TRP A 70 -4.71 -9.18 3.32
N MET A 71 -6.01 -9.51 3.34
CA MET A 71 -6.74 -9.77 4.58
C MET A 71 -6.30 -11.10 5.21
N VAL A 72 -5.32 -11.03 6.09
CA VAL A 72 -4.84 -12.16 6.89
C VAL A 72 -4.77 -11.77 8.35
N ASN A 73 -4.98 -12.74 9.23
CA ASN A 73 -4.79 -12.60 10.67
C ASN A 73 -3.70 -13.57 11.13
N ASN A 74 -2.70 -13.06 11.83
CA ASN A 74 -1.53 -13.82 12.25
C ASN A 74 -1.37 -13.71 13.76
N THR A 75 -0.82 -14.75 14.39
CA THR A 75 -0.44 -14.69 15.80
C THR A 75 0.72 -13.69 15.99
N LYS A 76 0.90 -13.20 17.22
CA LYS A 76 1.99 -12.27 17.55
C LYS A 76 3.36 -12.92 17.31
N GLU A 77 3.45 -14.21 17.60
CA GLU A 77 4.66 -15.02 17.43
C GLU A 77 5.01 -15.15 15.94
N ALA A 78 4.02 -15.47 15.10
CA ALA A 78 4.20 -15.57 13.65
C ALA A 78 4.62 -14.22 13.04
N LEU A 79 3.99 -13.11 13.44
CA LEU A 79 4.38 -11.78 12.97
C LEU A 79 5.79 -11.38 13.44
N SER A 80 6.15 -11.73 14.68
CA SER A 80 7.49 -11.47 15.24
C SER A 80 8.58 -12.26 14.52
N GLN A 81 8.27 -13.49 14.11
CA GLN A 81 9.18 -14.32 13.30
C GLN A 81 9.27 -13.78 11.87
N GLN A 82 8.14 -13.47 11.24
CA GLN A 82 8.09 -12.92 9.88
C GLN A 82 8.98 -11.68 9.74
N VAL A 83 8.90 -10.72 10.68
CA VAL A 83 9.71 -9.49 10.65
C VAL A 83 11.23 -9.77 10.67
N MET A 84 11.65 -10.92 11.19
CA MET A 84 13.07 -11.29 11.26
C MET A 84 13.56 -12.07 10.03
N THR A 85 12.68 -12.86 9.40
CA THR A 85 13.10 -13.89 8.43
C THR A 85 12.54 -13.68 7.02
N ASP A 86 11.44 -12.94 6.86
CA ASP A 86 10.75 -12.77 5.59
C ASP A 86 11.23 -11.50 4.87
N VAL A 87 11.29 -11.58 3.54
CA VAL A 87 11.57 -10.46 2.65
C VAL A 87 10.31 -9.64 2.33
N HIS A 88 9.14 -10.15 2.70
CA HIS A 88 7.89 -9.40 2.59
C HIS A 88 7.59 -8.67 3.89
N ALA A 89 7.15 -7.40 3.77
CA ALA A 89 6.58 -6.71 4.91
C ALA A 89 5.29 -7.43 5.40
N PRO A 90 4.92 -7.30 6.69
CA PRO A 90 3.64 -7.78 7.19
C PRO A 90 2.46 -7.24 6.35
N ALA A 91 1.42 -8.04 6.17
CA ALA A 91 0.34 -7.77 5.20
C ALA A 91 -0.28 -6.36 5.32
N GLN A 92 -0.53 -5.87 6.55
CA GLN A 92 -1.04 -4.51 6.76
C GLN A 92 -0.14 -3.41 6.16
N TYR A 93 1.17 -3.63 6.12
CA TYR A 93 2.14 -2.69 5.57
C TYR A 93 2.35 -2.88 4.06
N ARG A 94 2.05 -4.06 3.53
CA ARG A 94 1.90 -4.27 2.07
C ARG A 94 0.69 -3.52 1.51
N ILE A 95 -0.33 -3.25 2.33
CA ILE A 95 -1.45 -2.36 1.95
C ILE A 95 -1.07 -0.90 2.21
N ASN A 96 -0.81 -0.55 3.48
CA ASN A 96 -0.72 0.85 3.88
C ASN A 96 0.55 1.54 3.38
N GLY A 97 1.65 0.82 3.20
CA GLY A 97 2.91 1.37 2.69
C GLY A 97 2.77 1.92 1.27
N PRO A 98 2.39 1.09 0.28
CA PRO A 98 2.14 1.52 -1.09
C PRO A 98 1.05 2.59 -1.21
N LEU A 99 -0.10 2.39 -0.54
CA LEU A 99 -1.22 3.34 -0.65
C LEU A 99 -0.90 4.71 -0.05
N ALA A 100 -0.03 4.79 0.97
CA ALA A 100 0.45 6.07 1.51
C ALA A 100 1.31 6.88 0.53
N ASN A 101 1.66 6.33 -0.64
CA ASN A 101 2.36 7.01 -1.72
C ASN A 101 1.51 7.23 -2.99
N ASN A 102 0.26 6.75 -3.00
CA ASN A 102 -0.54 6.69 -4.22
C ASN A 102 -1.53 7.87 -4.33
N GLU A 103 -1.28 8.77 -5.28
CA GLU A 103 -2.13 9.96 -5.52
C GLU A 103 -3.56 9.62 -5.95
N ASP A 104 -3.74 8.53 -6.71
CA ASP A 104 -5.07 8.11 -7.12
C ASP A 104 -5.88 7.57 -5.93
N PHE A 105 -5.23 6.90 -4.99
CA PHE A 105 -5.84 6.50 -3.72
C PHE A 105 -6.26 7.73 -2.91
N PHE A 106 -5.41 8.76 -2.83
CA PHE A 106 -5.77 9.99 -2.12
C PHE A 106 -7.00 10.66 -2.72
N LYS A 107 -7.10 10.71 -4.06
CA LYS A 107 -8.27 11.25 -4.76
C LYS A 107 -9.51 10.40 -4.53
N ALA A 108 -9.40 9.08 -4.64
CA ALA A 108 -10.53 8.16 -4.50
C ALA A 108 -11.19 8.23 -3.10
N PHE A 109 -10.40 8.49 -2.06
CA PHE A 109 -10.89 8.57 -0.67
C PHE A 109 -10.83 9.98 -0.07
N ASN A 110 -10.57 11.00 -0.89
CA ASN A 110 -10.45 12.40 -0.46
C ASN A 110 -9.48 12.60 0.73
N ILE A 111 -8.31 11.96 0.67
CA ILE A 111 -7.29 12.01 1.72
C ILE A 111 -6.49 13.31 1.61
N LYS A 112 -6.62 14.16 2.63
CA LYS A 112 -6.01 15.49 2.69
C LYS A 112 -4.54 15.42 3.10
N GLU A 113 -3.74 16.40 2.71
CA GLU A 113 -2.39 16.64 3.24
C GLU A 113 -2.40 16.60 4.78
N GLY A 114 -1.37 16.02 5.39
CA GLY A 114 -1.27 15.83 6.84
C GLY A 114 -2.05 14.63 7.39
N SER A 115 -2.86 13.94 6.58
CA SER A 115 -3.53 12.70 7.01
C SER A 115 -2.51 11.57 7.20
N GLN A 116 -2.75 10.68 8.17
CA GLN A 116 -1.86 9.56 8.48
C GLN A 116 -1.58 8.65 7.26
N MET A 117 -2.57 8.49 6.38
CA MET A 117 -2.47 7.67 5.16
C MET A 117 -1.93 8.41 3.94
N ARG A 118 -1.27 9.57 4.12
CA ARG A 118 -0.68 10.34 3.02
C ARG A 118 0.73 10.80 3.39
N GLN A 119 1.73 10.26 2.71
CA GLN A 119 3.09 10.78 2.81
C GLN A 119 3.13 12.23 2.32
N SER A 120 3.94 13.02 3.03
CA SER A 120 4.25 14.39 2.62
C SER A 120 4.89 14.36 1.23
N LYS A 121 4.71 15.43 0.44
CA LYS A 121 5.25 15.48 -0.92
C LYS A 121 6.77 15.23 -0.99
N LYS A 122 7.53 15.64 0.03
CA LYS A 122 9.00 15.45 0.10
C LYS A 122 9.42 14.00 0.45
N ASP A 123 8.57 13.28 1.19
CA ASP A 123 8.88 11.93 1.68
C ASP A 123 8.21 10.84 0.83
N ARG A 124 7.41 11.25 -0.15
CA ARG A 124 6.65 10.34 -1.01
C ARG A 124 7.55 9.58 -1.95
N VAL A 125 7.36 8.28 -2.00
CA VAL A 125 8.03 7.39 -2.93
C VAL A 125 7.31 7.43 -4.28
N VAL A 126 7.98 7.94 -5.30
CA VAL A 126 7.54 7.86 -6.71
C VAL A 126 8.66 7.20 -7.49
N ILE A 127 8.34 6.11 -8.20
CA ILE A 127 9.32 5.30 -8.95
C ILE A 127 9.01 5.32 -10.45
N TRP A 128 7.73 5.33 -10.79
CA TRP A 128 7.19 5.32 -12.15
C TRP A 128 6.40 6.61 -12.40
#